data_AF-A0A1E4LRV2-F1
#
_entry.id   AF-A0A1E4LRV2-F1
#
_cell.length_a   1.000
_cell.length_b   1.000
_cell.length_c   1.000
_cell.angle_alpha   90.00
_cell.angle_beta   90.00
_cell.angle_gamma   90.00
#
_symmetry.space_group_name_H-M   'P 1'
#
loop_
_entity.id
_entity.type
_entity.pdbx_description
1 polymer ?
#
loop_
_entity_poly.entity_id
_entity_poly.type
_entity_poly.pdbx_seq_one_letter_code
_entity_poly.pdbx_strand_id
1 'polypeptide(L)'
;MIMQPDFITPGQVDEAIAAVRRKAPGDTLAHLRFDSFAEGRAAQLLHLGPYSAEAPNIERLHAVIAGQGGRLGGKHHEICLSDPRRVAPDKLKTIIRQPFTL
;
A
#
# COMPACT_ATOMS: atom_id res chain seq x y z
N MET A 1 -0.87 3.84 0.35
CA MET A 1 -1.59 5.03 -0.19
C MET A 1 -2.89 4.55 -0.84
N ILE A 2 -3.88 5.43 -1.02
CA ILE A 2 -5.07 5.12 -1.81
C ILE A 2 -4.98 5.93 -3.11
N MET A 3 -4.90 5.24 -4.25
CA MET A 3 -4.80 5.89 -5.56
C MET A 3 -6.09 6.66 -5.86
N GLN A 4 -5.93 7.86 -6.42
CA GLN A 4 -7.02 8.69 -6.93
C GLN A 4 -6.94 8.71 -8.46
N PRO A 5 -8.08 8.76 -9.17
CA PRO A 5 -8.10 9.00 -10.61
C PRO A 5 -7.42 10.32 -11.00
N ASP A 6 -6.87 10.39 -12.21
CA ASP A 6 -6.07 11.54 -12.67
C ASP A 6 -6.85 12.86 -12.76
N PHE A 7 -8.18 12.81 -12.83
CA PHE A 7 -9.02 14.00 -12.86
C PHE A 7 -9.26 14.62 -11.47
N ILE A 8 -8.81 13.97 -10.40
CA ILE A 8 -8.95 14.49 -9.03
C ILE A 8 -7.89 15.56 -8.80
N THR A 9 -8.36 16.75 -8.41
CA THR A 9 -7.53 17.93 -8.16
C THR A 9 -7.38 18.20 -6.66
N PRO A 10 -6.35 18.96 -6.23
CA PRO A 10 -6.20 19.37 -4.83
C PRO A 10 -7.44 20.10 -4.29
N GLY A 11 -8.05 20.99 -5.08
CA GLY A 11 -9.25 21.72 -4.67
C GLY A 11 -10.46 20.81 -4.39
N GLN A 12 -10.67 19.76 -5.19
CA GLN A 12 -11.73 18.78 -4.92
C GLN A 12 -11.47 17.99 -3.62
N VAL A 13 -10.21 17.69 -3.31
CA VAL A 13 -9.85 17.04 -2.05
C VAL A 13 -10.08 17.98 -0.87
N ASP A 14 -9.71 19.27 -0.98
CA ASP A 14 -9.93 20.27 0.06
C ASP A 14 -11.43 20.47 0.37
N GLU A 15 -12.26 20.53 -0.68
CA GLU A 15 -13.72 20.58 -0.54
C GLU A 15 -14.28 19.35 0.19
N ALA A 16 -13.78 18.16 -0.17
CA ALA A 16 -14.18 16.91 0.49
C ALA A 16 -13.76 16.88 1.96
N ILE A 17 -12.54 17.31 2.29
CA ILE A 17 -12.05 17.43 3.68
C ILE A 17 -12.97 18.37 4.48
N ALA A 18 -13.30 19.54 3.92
CA ALA A 18 -14.19 20.51 4.58
C ALA A 18 -15.59 19.92 4.81
N ALA A 19 -16.12 19.18 3.84
CA ALA A 19 -17.43 18.53 3.97
C ALA A 19 -17.45 17.43 5.04
N VAL A 20 -16.40 16.61 5.12
CA VAL A 20 -16.28 15.55 6.14
C VAL A 20 -16.09 16.18 7.52
N ARG A 21 -15.25 17.21 7.66
CA ARG A 21 -14.99 17.89 8.95
C ARG A 21 -16.27 18.44 9.58
N ARG A 22 -17.22 18.92 8.77
CA ARG A 22 -18.54 19.39 9.26
C ARG A 22 -19.42 18.26 9.80
N LYS A 23 -19.34 17.06 9.22
CA LYS A 23 -20.18 15.91 9.59
C LYS A 23 -19.59 15.08 10.72
N ALA A 24 -18.26 14.95 10.74
CA ALA A 24 -17.51 14.14 11.68
C ALA A 24 -16.27 14.93 12.12
N PRO A 25 -16.39 15.80 13.13
CA PRO A 25 -15.24 16.54 13.65
C PRO A 25 -14.23 15.56 14.27
N GLY A 26 -12.95 15.74 13.95
CA GLY A 26 -11.85 14.93 14.47
C GLY A 26 -10.51 15.29 13.85
N ASP A 27 -9.43 14.90 14.53
CA ASP A 27 -8.07 15.30 14.17
C ASP A 27 -7.44 14.47 13.06
N THR A 28 -8.05 13.33 12.72
CA THR A 28 -7.53 12.40 11.69
C THR A 28 -7.38 13.04 10.32
N LEU A 29 -8.26 13.99 9.98
CA LEU A 29 -8.18 14.74 8.72
C LEU A 29 -6.91 15.59 8.60
N ALA A 30 -6.30 16.00 9.71
CA ALA A 30 -5.05 16.76 9.70
C ALA A 30 -3.84 15.94 9.22
N HIS A 31 -3.95 14.60 9.24
CA HIS A 31 -2.90 13.70 8.76
C HIS A 31 -3.07 13.32 7.28
N LEU A 32 -4.17 13.75 6.64
CA LEU A 32 -4.40 13.44 5.23
C LEU A 32 -3.45 14.25 4.35
N ARG A 33 -2.86 13.57 3.36
CA ARG A 33 -2.04 14.17 2.31
C ARG A 33 -2.57 13.76 0.95
N PHE A 34 -2.69 14.73 0.04
CA PHE A 34 -2.92 14.48 -1.37
C PHE A 34 -1.64 14.85 -2.12
N ASP A 35 -0.97 13.84 -2.68
CA ASP A 35 0.35 14.01 -3.27
C ASP A 35 0.58 12.95 -4.35
N SER A 36 1.48 13.27 -5.28
CA SER A 36 1.99 12.31 -6.25
C SER A 36 2.98 11.35 -5.58
N PHE A 37 2.99 10.10 -6.01
CA PHE A 37 3.95 9.11 -5.50
C PHE A 37 4.43 8.20 -6.62
N ALA A 38 5.74 8.25 -6.86
CA ALA A 38 6.42 7.37 -7.78
C ALA A 38 7.26 6.37 -6.98
N GLU A 39 6.75 5.13 -6.83
CA GLU A 39 7.46 4.07 -6.10
C GLU A 39 8.73 3.60 -6.83
N GLY A 40 8.74 3.71 -8.16
CA GLY A 40 9.82 3.23 -9.00
C GLY A 40 9.81 1.71 -9.18
N ARG A 41 11.00 1.13 -9.36
CA ARG A 41 11.18 -0.30 -9.58
C ARG A 41 10.91 -1.09 -8.30
N ALA A 42 10.04 -2.07 -8.38
CA ALA A 42 9.70 -2.95 -7.26
C ALA A 42 9.51 -4.39 -7.74
N ALA A 43 9.86 -5.35 -6.89
CA ALA A 43 9.44 -6.73 -7.04
C ALA A 43 8.10 -6.91 -6.31
N GLN A 44 7.22 -7.78 -6.82
CA GLN A 44 5.94 -8.04 -6.17
C GLN A 44 5.50 -9.49 -6.28
N LEU A 45 4.67 -9.92 -5.33
CA LEU A 45 3.95 -11.20 -5.36
C LEU A 45 2.57 -11.06 -4.72
N LEU A 46 1.70 -12.05 -4.97
CA LEU A 46 0.43 -12.19 -4.27
C LEU A 46 0.60 -13.17 -3.09
N HIS A 47 0.39 -12.70 -1.87
CA HIS A 47 0.26 -13.51 -0.68
C HIS A 47 -1.19 -13.98 -0.51
N LEU A 48 -1.36 -15.28 -0.26
CA LEU A 48 -2.64 -15.90 0.09
C LEU A 48 -2.51 -16.46 1.51
N GLY A 49 -3.39 -16.02 2.41
CA GLY A 49 -3.36 -16.43 3.81
C GLY A 49 -3.22 -15.26 4.80
N PRO A 50 -3.07 -15.58 6.10
CA PRO A 50 -3.01 -14.57 7.15
C PRO A 50 -1.72 -13.75 7.07
N TYR A 51 -1.79 -12.47 7.44
CA TYR A 51 -0.62 -11.56 7.48
C TYR A 51 0.55 -12.14 8.29
N SER A 52 0.28 -12.90 9.35
CA SER A 52 1.32 -13.56 10.15
C SER A 52 2.13 -14.62 9.40
N ALA A 53 1.69 -15.05 8.21
CA ALA A 53 2.35 -16.06 7.38
C ALA A 53 3.07 -15.46 6.15
N GLU A 54 3.25 -14.14 6.10
CA GLU A 54 3.85 -13.50 4.94
C GLU A 54 5.38 -13.59 4.87
N ALA A 55 6.04 -13.81 6.01
CA ALA A 55 7.51 -13.79 6.11
C ALA A 55 8.24 -14.65 5.06
N PRO A 56 7.84 -15.91 4.79
CA PRO A 56 8.50 -16.71 3.76
C PRO A 56 8.36 -16.13 2.34
N ASN A 57 7.27 -15.41 2.06
CA ASN A 57 7.09 -14.75 0.79
C ASN A 57 7.97 -13.50 0.67
N ILE A 58 8.10 -12.73 1.75
CA ILE A 58 9.00 -11.57 1.82
C ILE A 58 10.45 -12.03 1.57
N GLU A 59 10.90 -13.07 2.28
CA GLU A 59 12.24 -13.62 2.12
C GLU A 59 12.51 -14.10 0.68
N ARG A 60 11.53 -14.79 0.07
CA ARG A 60 11.62 -15.20 -1.33
C ARG A 60 11.75 -14.01 -2.28
N LEU A 61 10.98 -12.94 -2.03
CA LEU A 61 11.03 -11.72 -2.84
C LEU A 61 12.40 -11.05 -2.74
N HIS A 62 12.96 -10.97 -1.53
CA HIS A 62 14.29 -10.42 -1.27
C HIS A 62 15.39 -11.27 -1.92
N ALA A 63 15.30 -12.59 -1.86
CA ALA A 63 16.23 -13.50 -2.51
C ALA A 63 16.24 -13.32 -4.04
N VAL A 64 15.07 -13.13 -4.66
CA VAL A 64 14.97 -12.83 -6.10
C VAL A 64 15.63 -11.49 -6.43
N ILE A 65 15.40 -10.45 -5.62
CA ILE A 65 16.04 -9.13 -5.81
C ILE A 65 17.57 -9.26 -5.71
N ALA A 66 18.08 -9.95 -4.70
CA ALA A 66 19.51 -10.16 -4.53
C ALA A 66 20.13 -11.00 -5.66
N GLY A 67 19.43 -12.05 -6.10
CA GLY A 67 19.90 -12.96 -7.15
C GLY A 67 20.09 -12.30 -8.52
N GLN A 68 19.40 -11.19 -8.78
CA GLN A 68 19.58 -10.37 -9.98
C GLN A 68 20.54 -9.18 -9.77
N GLY A 69 21.32 -9.17 -8.68
CA GLY A 69 22.26 -8.10 -8.34
C GLY A 69 21.62 -6.86 -7.71
N GLY A 70 20.32 -6.90 -7.40
CA GLY A 70 19.61 -5.76 -6.86
C GLY A 70 19.80 -5.56 -5.35
N ARG A 71 19.59 -4.33 -4.90
CA ARG A 71 19.59 -3.93 -3.48
C ARG A 71 18.22 -3.42 -3.07
N LEU A 72 17.74 -3.89 -1.92
CA LEU A 72 16.47 -3.42 -1.33
C LEU A 72 16.50 -1.89 -1.18
N GLY A 73 15.38 -1.23 -1.47
CA GLY A 73 15.22 0.20 -1.35
C GLY A 73 13.80 0.57 -0.93
N GLY A 74 13.59 1.84 -0.61
CA GLY A 74 12.28 2.36 -0.22
C GLY A 74 11.69 1.67 1.01
N LYS A 75 10.37 1.81 1.18
CA LYS A 75 9.60 1.13 2.23
C LYS A 75 8.93 -0.12 1.65
N HIS A 76 8.83 -1.17 2.46
CA HIS A 76 7.93 -2.30 2.18
C HIS A 76 6.50 -1.80 2.01
N HIS A 77 5.79 -2.32 1.01
CA HIS A 77 4.47 -1.84 0.62
C HIS A 77 3.52 -3.01 0.40
N GLU A 78 2.42 -2.98 1.16
CA GLU A 78 1.34 -3.95 1.07
C GLU A 78 0.08 -3.32 0.48
N ILE A 79 -0.58 -4.05 -0.40
CA ILE A 79 -1.90 -3.71 -0.93
C ILE A 79 -2.87 -4.79 -0.48
N CYS A 80 -3.66 -4.50 0.55
CA CYS A 80 -4.68 -5.40 1.06
C CYS A 80 -5.89 -5.40 0.12
N LEU A 81 -6.13 -6.55 -0.53
CA LEU A 81 -7.25 -6.70 -1.47
C LEU A 81 -8.52 -7.23 -0.78
N SER A 82 -8.36 -7.81 0.41
CA SER A 82 -9.46 -8.38 1.22
C SER A 82 -9.72 -7.52 2.45
N ASP A 83 -11.00 -7.39 2.85
CA ASP A 83 -11.36 -6.86 4.16
C ASP A 83 -11.22 -7.99 5.21
N PRO A 84 -10.27 -7.89 6.17
CA PRO A 84 -10.04 -8.94 7.16
C PRO A 84 -11.21 -9.16 8.12
N ARG A 85 -12.17 -8.23 8.18
CA ARG A 85 -13.40 -8.40 8.99
C ARG A 85 -14.46 -9.24 8.27
N ARG A 86 -14.30 -9.48 6.97
CA ARG A 86 -15.30 -10.13 6.12
C ARG A 86 -14.81 -11.44 5.49
N VAL A 87 -13.51 -11.68 5.48
CA VAL A 87 -12.87 -12.80 4.79
C VAL A 87 -12.10 -13.63 5.80
N ALA A 88 -12.24 -14.95 5.74
CA ALA A 88 -11.49 -15.87 6.60
C ALA A 88 -9.97 -15.72 6.36
N PRO A 89 -9.11 -15.87 7.39
CA PRO A 89 -7.68 -15.61 7.30
C PRO A 89 -6.96 -16.37 6.17
N ASP A 90 -7.33 -17.62 5.91
CA ASP A 90 -6.80 -18.49 4.85
C ASP A 90 -7.13 -18.01 3.42
N LYS A 91 -8.11 -17.10 3.28
CA LYS A 91 -8.58 -16.55 2.01
C LYS A 91 -8.19 -15.08 1.82
N LEU A 92 -7.45 -14.49 2.75
CA LEU A 92 -6.95 -13.14 2.60
C LEU A 92 -5.97 -13.06 1.43
N LYS A 93 -6.03 -11.92 0.73
CA LYS A 93 -5.21 -11.64 -0.45
C LYS A 93 -4.49 -10.32 -0.23
N THR A 94 -3.17 -10.34 -0.29
CA THR A 94 -2.32 -9.15 -0.11
C THR A 94 -1.27 -9.15 -1.20
N ILE A 95 -1.14 -8.06 -1.95
CA ILE A 95 0.04 -7.88 -2.82
C ILE A 95 1.15 -7.35 -1.93
N ILE A 96 2.26 -8.08 -1.89
CA ILE A 96 3.48 -7.67 -1.20
C ILE A 96 4.43 -7.09 -2.24
N ARG A 97 4.93 -5.88 -2.00
CA ARG A 97 5.84 -5.16 -2.89
C ARG A 97 7.07 -4.69 -2.12
N GLN A 98 8.24 -4.89 -2.72
CA GLN A 98 9.51 -4.40 -2.20
C GLN A 98 10.20 -3.57 -3.29
N PRO A 99 10.34 -2.25 -3.11
CA PRO A 99 11.15 -1.42 -3.99
C PRO A 99 12.63 -1.82 -3.94
N PHE A 100 13.33 -1.67 -5.06
CA PHE A 100 14.75 -2.01 -5.16
C PHE A 100 15.48 -1.23 -6.26
N THR A 101 16.80 -1.24 -6.18
CA THR A 101 17.73 -0.67 -7.19
C THR A 101 18.60 -1.78 -7.78
N LEU A 102 19.10 -1.59 -9.01
CA LEU A 102 20.11 -2.46 -9.62
C LEU A 102 21.47 -1.75 -9.62
#